data_AF-A0A533RUP6-F1
#
_entry.id   AF-A0A533RUP6-F1
#
_cell.length_a   1.000
_cell.length_b   1.000
_cell.length_c   1.000
_cell.angle_alpha   90.00
_cell.angle_beta   90.00
_cell.angle_gamma   90.00
#
_symmetry.space_group_name_H-M   'P 1'
#
loop_
_entity.id
_entity.type
_entity.pdbx_description
1 polymer ?
#
loop_
_entity_poly.entity_id
_entity_poly.type
_entity_poly.pdbx_seq_one_letter_code
_entity_poly.pdbx_strand_id
1 'polypeptide(L)'
;MMRGWRGVLVSVVLVVVCVAAGYAAYALAGYSWDNVVKYRSPYATVPLAPSEAGSAMTSRTVLVIVDGLTLDASRQMATLNRLRDYGSDVVLTAPQPSLSYPNWTTLLSGDPPYVSGVVTNWHKGAAPVETLFDTARRTGVTSVFVGPEDFETLYGVAEKTDASFMRKWQDKYLSGEYVDAALRLASRKPRLMVNHLPDVDEAGHRGGSASDDYRKTVARVDADLNRLVTGLQDGHT
;
A
#
# COMPACT_ATOMS: atom_id res chain seq x y z
N MET A 1 -50.79 11.77 42.52
CA MET A 1 -49.36 12.16 42.67
C MET A 1 -48.36 11.09 42.19
N MET A 2 -48.73 9.82 41.98
CA MET A 2 -47.78 8.73 41.66
C MET A 2 -47.44 8.52 40.16
N ARG A 3 -48.07 9.25 39.22
CA ARG A 3 -47.88 9.05 37.77
C ARG A 3 -46.57 9.64 37.23
N GLY A 4 -46.03 10.69 37.85
CA GLY A 4 -44.81 11.36 37.40
C GLY A 4 -43.52 10.58 37.66
N TRP A 5 -43.46 9.81 38.75
CA TRP A 5 -42.25 9.07 39.15
C TRP A 5 -41.94 7.87 38.27
N ARG A 6 -42.97 7.21 37.73
CA ARG A 6 -42.77 6.11 36.76
C ARG A 6 -42.14 6.62 35.47
N GLY A 7 -42.55 7.79 34.97
CA GLY A 7 -41.95 8.40 33.78
C GLY A 7 -40.48 8.78 34.01
N VAL A 8 -40.17 9.39 35.16
CA VAL A 8 -38.79 9.73 35.53
C VAL A 8 -37.91 8.48 35.67
N LEU A 9 -38.40 7.42 36.33
CA LEU A 9 -37.68 6.15 36.48
C LEU A 9 -37.38 5.51 35.11
N VAL A 10 -38.37 5.48 34.22
CA VAL A 10 -38.18 4.95 32.86
C VAL A 10 -37.12 5.76 32.10
N SER A 11 -37.17 7.10 32.17
CA SER A 11 -36.16 7.94 31.53
C SER A 11 -34.75 7.71 32.08
N VAL A 12 -34.60 7.58 33.40
CA VAL A 12 -33.30 7.27 34.03
C VAL A 12 -32.78 5.92 33.59
N VAL A 13 -33.64 4.88 33.58
CA VAL A 13 -33.26 3.55 33.11
C VAL A 13 -32.83 3.58 31.64
N LEU A 14 -33.56 4.29 30.79
CA LEU A 14 -33.20 4.45 29.37
C LEU A 14 -31.83 5.11 29.20
N VAL A 15 -31.55 6.18 29.96
CA VAL A 15 -30.24 6.85 29.94
C VAL A 15 -29.14 5.89 30.37
N VAL A 16 -29.34 5.14 31.47
CA VAL A 16 -28.36 4.15 31.95
C VAL A 16 -28.11 3.07 30.90
N VAL A 17 -29.16 2.55 30.27
CA VAL A 17 -29.04 1.55 29.19
C VAL A 17 -28.26 2.11 28.00
N CYS A 18 -28.56 3.34 27.56
CA CYS A 18 -27.83 3.98 26.46
C CYS A 18 -26.35 4.18 26.79
N VAL A 19 -26.02 4.62 28.02
CA VAL A 19 -24.63 4.79 28.46
C VAL A 19 -23.92 3.45 28.54
N ALA A 20 -24.56 2.42 29.11
CA ALA A 20 -23.99 1.08 29.19
C ALA A 20 -23.75 0.47 27.80
N ALA A 21 -24.71 0.63 26.88
CA ALA A 21 -24.57 0.18 25.50
C ALA A 21 -23.43 0.92 24.78
N GLY A 22 -23.32 2.24 24.95
CA GLY A 22 -22.22 3.04 24.39
C GLY A 22 -20.86 2.61 24.93
N TYR A 23 -20.74 2.37 26.24
CA TYR A 23 -19.51 1.86 26.85
C TYR A 23 -19.15 0.46 26.35
N ALA A 24 -20.14 -0.45 26.26
CA ALA A 24 -19.92 -1.79 25.74
C ALA A 24 -19.46 -1.77 24.27
N ALA A 25 -20.05 -0.92 23.43
CA ALA A 25 -19.64 -0.73 22.05
C ALA A 25 -18.20 -0.19 21.95
N TYR A 26 -17.84 0.80 22.76
CA TYR A 26 -16.47 1.33 22.84
C TYR A 26 -15.46 0.26 23.28
N ALA A 27 -15.79 -0.50 24.31
CA ALA A 27 -14.94 -1.58 24.81
C ALA A 27 -14.75 -2.70 23.76
N LEU A 28 -15.82 -3.09 23.07
CA LEU A 28 -15.77 -4.07 21.99
C LEU A 28 -14.94 -3.57 20.79
N ALA A 29 -15.09 -2.30 20.42
CA ALA A 29 -14.28 -1.68 19.37
C ALA A 29 -12.80 -1.65 19.75
N GLY A 30 -12.47 -1.27 20.99
CA GLY A 30 -11.11 -1.30 21.53
C GLY A 30 -10.52 -2.71 21.55
N TYR A 31 -11.27 -3.70 22.03
CA TYR A 31 -10.87 -5.11 22.00
C TYR A 31 -10.62 -5.60 20.58
N SER A 32 -11.52 -5.30 19.64
CA SER A 32 -11.40 -5.72 18.23
C SER A 32 -10.17 -5.08 17.58
N TRP A 33 -9.95 -3.79 17.81
CA TRP A 33 -8.78 -3.07 17.32
C TRP A 33 -7.48 -3.61 17.90
N ASP A 34 -7.45 -3.89 19.20
CA ASP A 34 -6.29 -4.47 19.88
C ASP A 34 -5.91 -5.84 19.31
N ASN A 35 -6.90 -6.69 18.98
CA ASN A 35 -6.62 -7.97 18.35
C ASN A 35 -5.94 -7.83 16.99
N VAL A 36 -6.24 -6.75 16.24
CA VAL A 36 -5.58 -6.47 14.96
C VAL A 36 -4.18 -5.90 15.19
N VAL A 37 -4.04 -4.82 15.98
CA VAL A 37 -2.75 -4.12 16.17
C VAL A 37 -1.73 -4.99 16.91
N LYS A 38 -2.18 -5.82 17.86
CA LYS A 38 -1.32 -6.68 18.68
C LYS A 38 -1.15 -8.06 18.07
N TYR A 39 -1.76 -8.35 16.92
CA TYR A 39 -1.58 -9.63 16.25
C TYR A 39 -0.11 -9.91 15.99
N ARG A 40 0.31 -11.13 16.31
CA ARG A 40 1.63 -11.67 16.00
C ARG A 40 1.42 -12.91 15.16
N SER A 41 1.97 -12.89 13.95
CA SER A 41 1.90 -14.06 13.08
C SER A 41 2.66 -15.22 13.73
N PRO A 42 2.03 -16.41 13.87
CA PRO A 42 2.74 -17.61 14.28
C PRO A 42 3.73 -18.09 13.22
N TYR A 43 3.65 -17.57 11.99
CA TYR A 43 4.53 -17.90 10.87
C TYR A 43 5.75 -16.98 10.79
N ALA A 44 5.68 -15.76 11.33
CA ALA A 44 6.77 -14.78 11.28
C ALA A 44 8.04 -15.20 12.06
N THR A 45 7.92 -16.18 12.96
CA THR A 45 9.06 -16.73 13.72
C THR A 45 9.54 -18.07 13.18
N VAL A 46 8.87 -18.62 12.16
CA VAL A 46 9.26 -19.89 11.54
C VAL A 46 10.28 -19.59 10.45
N PRO A 47 11.51 -20.13 10.54
CA PRO A 47 12.47 -19.98 9.46
C PRO A 47 11.97 -20.77 8.24
N LEU A 48 11.53 -20.03 7.22
CA LEU A 48 11.14 -20.60 5.93
C LEU A 48 12.36 -20.71 5.03
N ALA A 49 12.38 -21.74 4.18
CA ALA A 49 13.37 -21.84 3.13
C ALA A 49 13.19 -20.66 2.15
N PRO A 50 14.28 -20.07 1.63
CA PRO A 50 14.18 -19.01 0.63
C PRO A 50 13.44 -19.51 -0.62
N SER A 51 12.70 -18.60 -1.26
CA SER A 51 11.96 -18.88 -2.48
C SER A 51 12.89 -19.30 -3.62
N GLU A 52 12.50 -20.30 -4.39
CA GLU A 52 13.24 -20.68 -5.60
C GLU A 52 12.87 -19.71 -6.75
N ALA A 53 13.89 -19.09 -7.36
CA ALA A 53 13.65 -18.27 -8.54
C ALA A 53 13.43 -19.17 -9.76
N GLY A 54 12.26 -19.02 -10.40
CA GLY A 54 11.97 -19.68 -11.67
C GLY A 54 12.78 -19.11 -12.84
N SER A 55 12.63 -19.72 -14.02
CA SER A 55 13.19 -19.17 -15.25
C SER A 55 12.55 -17.82 -15.60
N ALA A 56 13.36 -16.85 -16.01
CA ALA A 56 12.87 -15.52 -16.36
C ALA A 56 11.97 -15.58 -17.61
N MET A 57 10.74 -15.06 -17.49
CA MET A 57 9.79 -14.95 -18.60
C MET A 57 9.96 -13.67 -19.42
N THR A 58 10.63 -12.67 -18.85
CA THR A 58 10.90 -11.38 -19.50
C THR A 58 12.31 -10.89 -19.17
N SER A 59 12.85 -10.01 -20.02
CA SER A 59 14.10 -9.29 -19.78
C SER A 59 13.98 -8.27 -18.64
N ARG A 60 12.80 -7.64 -18.51
CA ARG A 60 12.55 -6.53 -17.59
C ARG A 60 11.13 -6.55 -17.05
N THR A 61 11.00 -6.30 -15.76
CA THR A 61 9.72 -6.08 -15.07
C THR A 61 9.73 -4.72 -14.39
N VAL A 62 8.66 -3.94 -14.60
CA VAL A 62 8.42 -2.66 -13.92
C VAL A 62 7.12 -2.77 -13.13
N LEU A 63 7.24 -2.76 -11.80
CA LEU A 63 6.10 -2.73 -10.89
C LEU A 63 5.83 -1.28 -10.49
N VAL A 64 4.65 -0.76 -10.84
CA VAL A 64 4.18 0.56 -10.41
C VAL A 64 3.06 0.39 -9.40
N ILE A 65 3.23 0.97 -8.21
CA ILE A 65 2.23 0.97 -7.14
C ILE A 65 1.67 2.39 -7.06
N VAL A 66 0.37 2.58 -7.29
CA VAL A 66 -0.29 3.88 -7.07
C VAL A 66 -1.11 3.78 -5.79
N ASP A 67 -0.65 4.45 -4.74
CA ASP A 67 -1.25 4.32 -3.42
C ASP A 67 -2.60 5.03 -3.32
N GLY A 68 -3.52 4.47 -2.55
CA GLY A 68 -4.86 5.03 -2.36
C GLY A 68 -5.73 5.12 -3.62
N LEU A 69 -5.30 4.55 -4.76
CA LEU A 69 -6.05 4.56 -6.01
C LEU A 69 -7.22 3.57 -5.94
N THR A 70 -8.44 4.11 -5.86
CA THR A 70 -9.66 3.31 -5.88
C THR A 70 -9.90 2.71 -7.27
N LEU A 71 -10.62 1.58 -7.32
CA LEU A 71 -11.00 0.93 -8.58
C LEU A 71 -11.74 1.92 -9.50
N ASP A 72 -12.73 2.65 -8.99
CA ASP A 72 -13.54 3.58 -9.80
C ASP A 72 -12.69 4.72 -10.37
N ALA A 73 -11.79 5.29 -9.57
CA ALA A 73 -10.90 6.35 -10.03
C ALA A 73 -9.90 5.84 -11.08
N SER A 74 -9.41 4.62 -10.91
CA SER A 74 -8.53 3.98 -11.89
C SER A 74 -9.20 3.87 -13.27
N ARG A 75 -10.53 3.72 -13.35
CA ARG A 75 -11.28 3.67 -14.63
C ARG A 75 -11.37 5.02 -15.34
N GLN A 76 -11.05 6.12 -14.64
CA GLN A 76 -11.02 7.46 -15.22
C GLN A 76 -9.62 7.86 -15.74
N MET A 77 -8.61 7.02 -15.53
CA MET A 77 -7.23 7.23 -15.97
C MET A 77 -7.06 6.81 -17.44
N ALA A 78 -6.78 7.77 -18.32
CA ALA A 78 -6.69 7.54 -19.76
C ALA A 78 -5.48 6.68 -20.13
N THR A 79 -4.31 6.94 -19.54
CA THR A 79 -3.11 6.14 -19.82
C THR A 79 -3.25 4.73 -19.24
N LEU A 80 -3.76 4.60 -18.01
CA LEU A 80 -4.02 3.27 -17.46
C LEU A 80 -5.05 2.49 -18.29
N ASN A 81 -6.12 3.11 -18.78
CA ASN A 81 -7.07 2.47 -19.68
C ASN A 81 -6.41 2.00 -20.98
N ARG A 82 -5.51 2.80 -21.57
CA ARG A 82 -4.74 2.34 -22.73
C ARG A 82 -3.89 1.12 -22.40
N LEU A 83 -3.23 1.08 -21.24
CA LEU A 83 -2.47 -0.11 -20.80
C LEU A 83 -3.38 -1.34 -20.62
N ARG A 84 -4.62 -1.15 -20.14
CA ARG A 84 -5.61 -2.23 -20.04
C ARG A 84 -5.98 -2.80 -21.40
N ASP A 85 -6.14 -1.95 -22.42
CA ASP A 85 -6.47 -2.39 -23.77
C ASP A 85 -5.37 -3.26 -24.41
N TYR A 86 -4.11 -3.03 -24.04
CA TYR A 86 -2.95 -3.82 -24.53
C TYR A 86 -2.56 -4.98 -23.61
N GLY A 87 -3.11 -5.04 -22.40
CA GLY A 87 -2.62 -5.89 -21.32
C GLY A 87 -3.69 -6.77 -20.69
N SER A 88 -3.44 -7.17 -19.45
CA SER A 88 -4.42 -7.87 -18.61
C SER A 88 -4.87 -6.95 -17.48
N ASP A 89 -6.17 -6.91 -17.24
CA ASP A 89 -6.79 -6.12 -16.18
C ASP A 89 -7.55 -7.05 -15.22
N VAL A 90 -7.16 -7.02 -13.94
CA VAL A 90 -7.75 -7.87 -12.90
C VAL A 90 -8.09 -7.00 -11.70
N VAL A 91 -9.29 -7.22 -11.14
CA VAL A 91 -9.71 -6.55 -9.91
C VAL A 91 -9.25 -7.37 -8.70
N LEU A 92 -8.48 -6.73 -7.83
CA LEU A 92 -8.01 -7.32 -6.57
C LEU A 92 -8.83 -6.78 -5.39
N THR A 93 -9.04 -7.62 -4.38
CA THR A 93 -9.67 -7.19 -3.11
C THR A 93 -8.59 -7.08 -2.03
N ALA A 94 -8.43 -5.89 -1.47
CA ALA A 94 -7.57 -5.68 -0.31
C ALA A 94 -8.27 -6.19 0.96
N PRO A 95 -7.61 -7.02 1.79
CA PRO A 95 -8.19 -7.46 3.05
C PRO A 95 -8.32 -6.28 4.03
N GLN A 96 -9.25 -6.39 4.99
CA GLN A 96 -9.41 -5.40 6.05
C GLN A 96 -8.45 -5.70 7.22
N PRO A 97 -7.80 -4.67 7.81
CA PRO A 97 -7.88 -3.26 7.43
C PRO A 97 -7.06 -2.96 6.16
N SER A 98 -7.66 -2.22 5.21
CA SER A 98 -7.04 -1.90 3.92
C SER A 98 -6.02 -0.76 4.03
N LEU A 99 -4.92 -1.03 4.75
CA LEU A 99 -3.84 -0.10 5.03
C LEU A 99 -2.63 -0.32 4.09
N SER A 100 -1.79 0.69 3.94
CA SER A 100 -0.68 0.71 2.98
C SER A 100 0.37 -0.37 3.29
N TYR A 101 0.93 -0.42 4.51
CA TYR A 101 2.01 -1.38 4.85
C TYR A 101 1.60 -2.85 4.64
N PRO A 102 0.42 -3.31 5.13
CA PRO A 102 -0.02 -4.69 4.89
C PRO A 102 -0.16 -5.03 3.40
N ASN A 103 -0.72 -4.11 2.60
CA ASN A 103 -0.91 -4.32 1.17
C ASN A 103 0.41 -4.26 0.40
N TRP A 104 1.30 -3.33 0.72
CA TRP A 104 2.64 -3.30 0.12
C TRP A 104 3.41 -4.59 0.43
N THR A 105 3.39 -5.05 1.69
CA THR A 105 4.06 -6.30 2.06
C THR A 105 3.48 -7.48 1.29
N THR A 106 2.15 -7.58 1.21
CA THR A 106 1.47 -8.64 0.43
C THR A 106 1.86 -8.61 -1.04
N LEU A 107 1.94 -7.43 -1.67
CA LEU A 107 2.37 -7.29 -3.07
C LEU A 107 3.82 -7.71 -3.29
N LEU A 108 4.69 -7.48 -2.30
CA LEU A 108 6.14 -7.70 -2.44
C LEU A 108 6.58 -9.11 -2.02
N SER A 109 5.88 -9.76 -1.10
CA SER A 109 6.21 -11.11 -0.61
C SER A 109 5.26 -12.19 -1.12
N GLY A 110 4.03 -11.82 -1.51
CA GLY A 110 2.95 -12.77 -1.76
C GLY A 110 2.24 -13.27 -0.49
N ASP A 111 2.71 -12.87 0.69
CA ASP A 111 2.16 -13.30 1.97
C ASP A 111 1.04 -12.37 2.45
N PRO A 112 -0.16 -12.90 2.74
CA PRO A 112 -1.23 -12.09 3.29
C PRO A 112 -0.86 -11.59 4.71
N PRO A 113 -1.52 -10.53 5.23
CA PRO A 113 -1.14 -9.90 6.50
C PRO A 113 -1.07 -10.85 7.71
N TYR A 114 -1.93 -11.87 7.75
CA TYR A 114 -1.92 -12.85 8.83
C TYR A 114 -0.72 -13.82 8.78
N VAL A 115 -0.09 -13.98 7.61
CA VAL A 115 1.17 -14.73 7.44
C VAL A 115 2.36 -13.80 7.67
N SER A 116 2.41 -12.65 7.00
CA SER A 116 3.54 -11.73 7.09
C SER A 116 3.69 -11.06 8.47
N GLY A 117 2.60 -10.97 9.24
CA GLY A 117 2.59 -10.26 10.52
C GLY A 117 2.65 -8.73 10.39
N VAL A 118 2.68 -8.20 9.16
CA VAL A 118 2.51 -6.77 8.87
C VAL A 118 1.02 -6.52 8.67
N VAL A 119 0.32 -6.27 9.78
CA VAL A 119 -1.15 -6.14 9.81
C VAL A 119 -1.65 -4.70 9.88
N THR A 120 -0.77 -3.75 10.17
CA THR A 120 -1.12 -2.31 10.22
C THR A 120 0.05 -1.41 9.83
N ASN A 121 -0.23 -0.12 9.60
CA ASN A 121 0.79 0.91 9.39
C ASN A 121 1.59 1.26 10.67
N TRP A 122 1.19 0.75 11.85
CA TRP A 122 1.97 0.89 13.09
C TRP A 122 3.02 -0.20 13.29
N HIS A 123 3.18 -1.10 12.30
CA HIS A 123 4.29 -2.04 12.30
C HIS A 123 5.62 -1.29 12.38
N LYS A 124 6.58 -1.81 13.15
CA LYS A 124 7.88 -1.19 13.37
C LYS A 124 8.99 -2.15 13.02
N GLY A 125 9.97 -1.65 12.27
CA GLY A 125 11.12 -2.43 11.83
C GLY A 125 10.84 -3.19 10.53
N ALA A 126 11.75 -4.10 10.22
CA ALA A 126 11.69 -4.89 9.00
C ALA A 126 10.52 -5.87 9.01
N ALA A 127 9.86 -6.00 7.86
CA ALA A 127 8.88 -7.05 7.62
C ALA A 127 9.56 -8.42 7.78
N PRO A 128 8.99 -9.35 8.57
CA PRO A 128 9.64 -10.62 8.91
C PRO A 128 9.42 -11.69 7.82
N VAL A 129 9.40 -11.28 6.56
CA VAL A 129 9.16 -12.16 5.41
C VAL A 129 10.11 -11.82 4.27
N GLU A 130 10.39 -12.81 3.42
CA GLU A 130 11.14 -12.59 2.18
C GLU A 130 10.31 -11.71 1.24
N THR A 131 10.95 -10.74 0.61
CA THR A 131 10.34 -9.93 -0.46
C THR A 131 11.03 -10.18 -1.79
N LEU A 132 10.42 -9.71 -2.88
CA LEU A 132 11.05 -9.72 -4.20
C LEU A 132 12.43 -9.05 -4.23
N PHE A 133 12.74 -8.11 -3.31
CA PHE A 133 14.06 -7.50 -3.22
C PHE A 133 15.11 -8.48 -2.67
N ASP A 134 14.73 -9.31 -1.70
CA ASP A 134 15.58 -10.37 -1.15
C ASP A 134 15.91 -11.41 -2.23
N THR A 135 14.87 -11.88 -2.94
CA THR A 135 15.03 -12.85 -4.03
C THR A 135 15.86 -12.26 -5.17
N ALA A 136 15.60 -11.01 -5.59
CA ALA A 136 16.35 -10.35 -6.65
C ALA A 136 17.83 -10.23 -6.29
N ARG A 137 18.15 -9.78 -5.07
CA ARG A 137 19.53 -9.70 -4.59
C ARG A 137 20.23 -11.05 -4.57
N ARG A 138 19.59 -12.06 -3.98
CA ARG A 138 20.15 -13.41 -3.86
C ARG A 138 20.44 -14.06 -5.22
N THR A 139 19.63 -13.75 -6.23
CA THR A 139 19.76 -14.31 -7.58
C THR A 139 20.52 -13.41 -8.56
N GLY A 140 21.06 -12.29 -8.10
CA GLY A 140 21.83 -11.36 -8.94
C GLY A 140 20.99 -10.64 -10.00
N VAL A 141 19.68 -10.53 -9.80
CA VAL A 141 18.80 -9.73 -10.66
C VAL A 141 19.03 -8.26 -10.35
N THR A 142 19.53 -7.51 -11.35
CA THR A 142 19.72 -6.07 -11.22
C THR A 142 18.37 -5.40 -10.95
N SER A 143 18.26 -4.70 -9.83
CA SER A 143 17.02 -4.08 -9.37
C SER A 143 17.21 -2.63 -8.93
N VAL A 144 16.16 -1.83 -9.10
CA VAL A 144 16.11 -0.47 -8.57
C VAL A 144 14.77 -0.20 -7.89
N PHE A 145 14.79 0.67 -6.89
CA PHE A 145 13.60 1.12 -6.17
C PHE A 145 13.44 2.64 -6.21
N VAL A 146 12.21 3.11 -6.37
CA VAL A 146 11.86 4.52 -6.22
C VAL A 146 10.56 4.64 -5.42
N GLY A 147 10.57 5.46 -4.37
CA GLY A 147 9.38 5.62 -3.53
C GLY A 147 9.64 6.22 -2.15
N PRO A 148 8.75 5.99 -1.18
CA PRO A 148 8.89 6.54 0.17
C PRO A 148 9.98 5.84 0.98
N GLU A 149 10.58 6.56 1.93
CA GLU A 149 11.63 6.04 2.84
C GLU A 149 11.13 4.89 3.75
N ASP A 150 9.82 4.73 3.92
CA ASP A 150 9.20 3.65 4.69
C ASP A 150 9.60 2.27 4.16
N PHE A 151 9.85 2.15 2.85
CA PHE A 151 10.35 0.92 2.24
C PHE A 151 11.76 0.56 2.74
N GLU A 152 12.57 1.53 3.14
CA GLU A 152 13.86 1.25 3.78
C GLU A 152 13.65 0.62 5.16
N THR A 153 12.75 1.18 5.95
CA THR A 153 12.46 0.65 7.30
C THR A 153 11.86 -0.75 7.23
N LEU A 154 10.94 -0.98 6.29
CA LEU A 154 10.23 -2.25 6.15
C LEU A 154 11.05 -3.32 5.41
N TYR A 155 11.81 -2.95 4.39
CA TYR A 155 12.38 -3.92 3.47
C TYR A 155 13.89 -3.77 3.23
N GLY A 156 14.55 -2.73 3.76
CA GLY A 156 16.00 -2.51 3.59
C GLY A 156 16.43 -2.34 2.14
N VAL A 157 15.62 -1.62 1.35
CA VAL A 157 15.79 -1.50 -0.11
C VAL A 157 17.14 -0.91 -0.54
N ALA A 158 17.76 -0.05 0.26
CA ALA A 158 19.05 0.56 -0.07
C ALA A 158 20.18 -0.46 -0.15
N GLU A 159 20.18 -1.48 0.72
CA GLU A 159 21.17 -2.56 0.69
C GLU A 159 20.77 -3.71 -0.26
N LYS A 160 19.48 -3.82 -0.56
CA LYS A 160 18.93 -4.92 -1.38
C LYS A 160 18.82 -4.63 -2.88
N THR A 161 18.87 -3.36 -3.27
CA THR A 161 18.80 -2.94 -4.69
C THR A 161 20.11 -2.35 -5.17
N ASP A 162 20.34 -2.33 -6.48
CA ASP A 162 21.56 -1.74 -7.06
C ASP A 162 21.56 -0.21 -6.97
N ALA A 163 20.38 0.39 -7.01
CA ALA A 163 20.16 1.79 -6.70
C ALA A 163 18.73 2.04 -6.23
N SER A 164 18.61 2.98 -5.29
CA SER A 164 17.33 3.45 -4.81
C SER A 164 17.26 4.97 -4.84
N PHE A 165 16.06 5.52 -5.04
CA PHE A 165 15.77 6.93 -4.79
C PHE A 165 14.58 7.04 -3.85
N MET A 166 14.81 7.61 -2.68
CA MET A 166 13.80 7.69 -1.64
C MET A 166 13.59 9.13 -1.17
N ARG A 167 12.37 9.38 -0.71
CA ARG A 167 12.01 10.62 -0.01
C ARG A 167 11.12 10.29 1.17
N LYS A 168 11.38 10.96 2.29
CA LYS A 168 10.39 11.08 3.35
C LYS A 168 9.13 11.78 2.83
N TRP A 169 7.99 11.31 3.32
CA TRP A 169 6.69 11.96 3.17
C TRP A 169 6.77 13.45 3.51
N GLN A 170 6.17 14.25 2.65
CA GLN A 170 6.12 15.70 2.71
C GLN A 170 4.75 16.15 2.24
N ASP A 171 4.27 17.28 2.75
CA ASP A 171 3.04 17.92 2.28
C ASP A 171 3.26 18.63 0.93
N LYS A 172 3.66 17.85 -0.08
CA LYS A 172 3.89 18.29 -1.47
C LYS A 172 3.75 17.11 -2.42
N TYR A 173 3.54 17.41 -3.70
CA TYR A 173 3.45 16.39 -4.74
C TYR A 173 4.80 15.69 -5.02
N LEU A 174 4.88 14.37 -4.86
CA LEU A 174 6.13 13.60 -4.99
C LEU A 174 6.21 12.68 -6.22
N SER A 175 5.08 12.23 -6.77
CA SER A 175 5.02 11.23 -7.86
C SER A 175 5.78 11.66 -9.10
N GLY A 176 5.79 12.95 -9.43
CA GLY A 176 6.57 13.49 -10.55
C GLY A 176 8.09 13.35 -10.32
N GLU A 177 8.57 13.65 -9.10
CA GLU A 177 9.98 13.49 -8.72
C GLU A 177 10.39 12.01 -8.73
N TYR A 178 9.49 11.12 -8.30
CA TYR A 178 9.69 9.68 -8.37
C TYR A 178 9.73 9.16 -9.82
N VAL A 179 8.84 9.61 -10.71
CA VAL A 179 8.92 9.26 -12.13
C VAL A 179 10.22 9.75 -12.77
N ASP A 180 10.66 10.97 -12.46
CA ASP A 180 11.94 11.50 -12.96
C ASP A 180 13.14 10.69 -12.47
N ALA A 181 13.11 10.26 -11.20
CA ALA A 181 14.11 9.38 -10.65
C ALA A 181 14.08 7.98 -11.29
N ALA A 182 12.91 7.40 -11.51
CA ALA A 182 12.74 6.10 -12.15
C ALA A 182 13.30 6.12 -13.57
N LEU A 183 12.99 7.15 -14.37
CA LEU A 183 13.53 7.34 -15.72
C LEU A 183 15.06 7.52 -15.71
N ARG A 184 15.62 8.27 -14.76
CA ARG A 184 17.07 8.38 -14.60
C ARG A 184 17.72 7.03 -14.27
N LEU A 185 17.13 6.29 -13.32
CA LEU A 185 17.63 4.97 -12.91
C LEU A 185 17.43 3.89 -13.97
N ALA A 186 16.52 4.07 -14.92
CA ALA A 186 16.34 3.18 -16.07
C ALA A 186 17.61 3.03 -16.92
N SER A 187 18.48 4.04 -16.95
CA SER A 187 19.79 3.99 -17.63
C SER A 187 20.71 2.88 -17.12
N ARG A 188 20.49 2.39 -15.88
CA ARG A 188 21.19 1.23 -15.31
C ARG A 188 20.70 -0.12 -15.84
N LYS A 189 19.71 -0.11 -16.74
CA LYS A 189 19.09 -1.30 -17.34
C LYS A 189 18.65 -2.34 -16.28
N PRO A 190 17.93 -1.93 -15.23
CA PRO A 190 17.47 -2.86 -14.21
C PRO A 190 16.50 -3.88 -14.83
N ARG A 191 16.65 -5.14 -14.43
CA ARG A 191 15.71 -6.22 -14.77
C ARG A 191 14.45 -6.16 -13.91
N LEU A 192 14.52 -5.53 -12.74
CA LEU A 192 13.39 -5.25 -11.86
C LEU A 192 13.40 -3.77 -11.45
N MET A 193 12.31 -3.06 -11.71
CA MET A 193 12.11 -1.71 -11.20
C MET A 193 10.82 -1.68 -10.39
N VAL A 194 10.87 -1.19 -9.16
CA VAL A 194 9.68 -0.93 -8.34
C VAL A 194 9.56 0.58 -8.14
N ASN A 195 8.43 1.15 -8.54
CA ASN A 195 8.14 2.59 -8.43
C ASN A 195 6.82 2.79 -7.67
N HIS A 196 6.86 3.47 -6.53
CA HIS A 196 5.68 3.77 -5.72
C HIS A 196 5.28 5.25 -5.89
N LEU A 197 4.02 5.50 -6.21
CA LEU A 197 3.43 6.81 -6.46
C LEU A 197 2.42 7.14 -5.34
N PRO A 198 2.75 8.07 -4.44
CA PRO A 198 2.02 8.25 -3.19
C PRO A 198 0.80 9.17 -3.22
N ASP A 199 0.77 10.13 -4.14
CA ASP A 199 -0.01 11.36 -3.92
C ASP A 199 -1.52 11.18 -3.94
N VAL A 200 -2.02 10.11 -4.57
CA VAL A 200 -3.46 9.81 -4.62
C VAL A 200 -3.97 9.45 -3.22
N ASP A 201 -3.20 8.71 -2.43
CA ASP A 201 -3.52 8.40 -1.03
C ASP A 201 -3.55 9.67 -0.17
N GLU A 202 -2.54 10.53 -0.32
CA GLU A 202 -2.46 11.81 0.39
C GLU A 202 -3.65 12.73 0.08
N ALA A 203 -4.05 12.83 -1.20
CA ALA A 203 -5.27 13.56 -1.57
C ALA A 203 -6.53 12.92 -0.98
N GLY A 204 -6.57 11.59 -0.90
CA GLY A 204 -7.63 10.82 -0.25
C GLY A 204 -7.71 11.12 1.25
N HIS A 205 -6.58 11.22 1.95
CA HIS A 205 -6.51 11.60 3.35
C HIS A 205 -7.00 13.02 3.62
N ARG A 206 -6.68 13.98 2.73
CA ARG A 206 -7.10 15.38 2.87
C ARG A 206 -8.59 15.61 2.58
N GLY A 207 -9.10 15.02 1.51
CA GLY A 207 -10.43 15.36 0.98
C GLY A 207 -11.39 14.19 0.79
N GLY A 208 -10.93 12.95 0.95
CA GLY A 208 -11.68 11.75 0.57
C GLY A 208 -11.68 11.52 -0.95
N SER A 209 -12.00 10.29 -1.35
CA SER A 209 -11.98 9.82 -2.74
C SER A 209 -13.00 10.53 -3.66
N ALA A 210 -14.04 11.14 -3.10
CA ALA A 210 -15.03 11.90 -3.85
C ALA A 210 -14.61 13.34 -4.15
N SER A 211 -13.53 13.85 -3.54
CA SER A 211 -13.13 15.25 -3.65
C SER A 211 -12.57 15.65 -5.00
N ASP A 212 -12.64 16.95 -5.30
CA ASP A 212 -12.01 17.54 -6.48
C ASP A 212 -10.48 17.43 -6.44
N ASP A 213 -9.87 17.51 -5.25
CA ASP A 213 -8.42 17.35 -5.06
C ASP A 213 -7.98 15.94 -5.44
N TYR A 214 -8.70 14.92 -4.97
CA TYR A 214 -8.45 13.52 -5.32
C TYR A 214 -8.56 13.30 -6.83
N ARG A 215 -9.65 13.77 -7.47
CA ARG A 215 -9.82 13.61 -8.93
C ARG A 215 -8.72 14.30 -9.73
N LYS A 216 -8.30 15.51 -9.34
CA LYS A 216 -7.18 16.23 -9.99
C LYS A 216 -5.86 15.50 -9.79
N THR A 217 -5.64 14.93 -8.61
CA THR A 217 -4.41 14.20 -8.28
C THR A 217 -4.32 12.89 -9.06
N VAL A 218 -5.43 12.15 -9.19
CA VAL A 218 -5.52 10.95 -10.05
C VAL A 218 -5.17 11.29 -11.50
N ALA A 219 -5.72 12.36 -12.07
CA ALA A 219 -5.40 12.79 -13.43
C ALA A 219 -3.92 13.18 -13.60
N ARG A 220 -3.32 13.82 -12.58
CA ARG A 220 -1.91 14.19 -12.59
C ARG A 220 -1.00 12.96 -12.51
N VAL A 221 -1.32 11.99 -11.66
CA VAL A 221 -0.59 10.74 -11.56
C VAL A 221 -0.73 9.90 -12.83
N ASP A 222 -1.87 9.93 -13.53
CA ASP A 222 -2.02 9.30 -14.85
C ASP A 222 -1.09 9.92 -15.90
N ALA A 223 -0.92 11.25 -15.88
CA ALA A 223 0.03 11.94 -16.75
C ALA A 223 1.49 11.56 -16.42
N ASP A 224 1.84 11.39 -15.13
CA ASP A 224 3.17 10.92 -14.72
C ASP A 224 3.40 9.45 -15.09
N LEU A 225 2.37 8.60 -14.96
CA LEU A 225 2.40 7.22 -15.47
C LEU A 225 2.65 7.21 -16.99
N ASN A 226 2.02 8.11 -17.74
CA ASN A 226 2.25 8.24 -19.18
C ASN A 226 3.69 8.62 -19.52
N ARG A 227 4.29 9.54 -18.74
CA ARG A 227 5.71 9.90 -18.88
C ARG A 227 6.60 8.69 -18.62
N LEU A 228 6.31 7.94 -17.56
CA LEU A 228 7.06 6.74 -17.22
C LEU A 228 6.97 5.70 -18.33
N VAL A 229 5.77 5.35 -18.78
CA VAL A 229 5.55 4.38 -19.86
C VAL A 229 6.27 4.80 -21.13
N THR A 230 6.04 6.03 -21.61
CA THR A 230 6.68 6.55 -22.82
C THR A 230 8.21 6.55 -22.69
N GLY A 231 8.74 6.92 -21.53
CA GLY A 231 10.19 6.98 -21.31
C GLY A 231 10.85 5.60 -21.14
N LEU A 232 10.07 4.56 -20.84
CA LEU A 232 10.55 3.19 -20.73
C LEU A 232 10.28 2.33 -21.98
N GLN A 233 9.48 2.82 -22.92
CA GLN A 233 9.27 2.20 -24.23
C GLN A 233 10.52 2.34 -25.11
N ASP A 234 11.53 1.52 -24.84
CA ASP A 234 12.81 1.46 -25.56
C ASP A 234 12.95 0.19 -26.43
N GLY A 235 11.87 -0.55 -26.64
CA GLY A 235 11.87 -1.83 -27.39
C GLY A 235 12.37 -3.03 -26.57
N HIS A 236 12.68 -2.84 -25.28
CA HIS A 236 12.98 -3.91 -24.32
C HIS A 236 11.84 -4.16 -23.31
N THR A 237 10.71 -3.49 -23.51
CA THR A 237 9.49 -3.55 -22.69
C THR A 237 8.29 -3.82 -23.60
#